data_AF-A0A6B3EMK6-F1
#
_entry.id   AF-A0A6B3EMK6-F1
#
_cell.length_a   1.000
_cell.length_b   1.000
_cell.length_c   1.000
_cell.angle_alpha   90.00
_cell.angle_beta   90.00
_cell.angle_gamma   90.00
#
_symmetry.space_group_name_H-M   'P 1'
#
loop_
_entity.id
_entity.type
_entity.pdbx_description
1 polymer ?
#
loop_
_entity_poly.entity_id
_entity_poly.type
_entity_poly.pdbx_seq_one_letter_code
_entity_poly.pdbx_strand_id
1 'polypeptide(L)'
;SVSAYHFGWTDAEGRPTAGDGGKAVRPALALISAEVTGASAETGVPGAVAVELVHNFSLLHDDLMDGDEQRRHRDTVWKVHGPAQAILVGDALFALANEILLELGTPEAGRATRRLTRATRALIDGQAQDISYEHR
;
A
#
# COMPACT_ATOMS: atom_id res chain seq x y z
N SER A 1 8.95 -7.30 12.28
CA SER A 1 8.06 -6.17 12.64
C SER A 1 6.66 -6.47 12.11
N VAL A 2 5.63 -5.76 12.56
CA VAL A 2 4.25 -5.97 12.06
C VAL A 2 4.16 -5.73 10.55
N SER A 3 4.84 -4.71 10.04
CA SER A 3 4.97 -4.48 8.59
C SER A 3 5.66 -5.64 7.86
N ALA A 4 6.72 -6.22 8.41
CA ALA A 4 7.38 -7.38 7.81
C ALA A 4 6.46 -8.62 7.76
N TYR A 5 5.59 -8.80 8.76
CA TYR A 5 4.55 -9.83 8.72
C TYR A 5 3.54 -9.57 7.60
N HIS A 6 3.06 -8.32 7.46
CA HIS A 6 2.14 -7.92 6.39
C HIS A 6 2.70 -8.24 4.99
N PHE A 7 3.96 -7.90 4.75
CA PHE A 7 4.65 -8.20 3.48
C PHE A 7 5.05 -9.67 3.32
N GLY A 8 4.77 -10.52 4.32
CA GLY A 8 5.10 -11.93 4.30
C GLY A 8 6.59 -12.23 4.39
N TRP A 9 7.39 -11.29 4.89
CA TRP A 9 8.82 -11.51 5.14
C TRP A 9 9.08 -12.27 6.44
N THR A 10 8.12 -12.25 7.36
CA THR A 10 8.14 -13.05 8.58
C THR A 10 6.81 -13.78 8.82
N ASP A 11 6.85 -14.86 9.59
CA ASP A 11 5.68 -15.50 10.18
C ASP A 11 5.22 -14.79 11.47
N ALA A 12 4.19 -15.34 12.14
CA ALA A 12 3.59 -14.77 13.35
C ALA A 12 4.56 -14.77 14.54
N GLU A 13 5.51 -15.69 14.56
CA GLU A 13 6.58 -15.78 15.55
C GLU A 13 7.79 -14.88 15.20
N GLY A 14 7.74 -14.17 14.08
CA GLY A 14 8.81 -13.28 13.63
C GLY A 14 9.98 -13.97 12.93
N ARG A 15 9.84 -15.25 12.56
CA ARG A 15 10.86 -16.00 11.81
C ARG A 15 10.77 -15.66 10.33
N PRO A 16 11.91 -15.58 9.60
CA PRO A 16 11.89 -15.28 8.16
C PRO A 16 11.11 -16.32 7.35
N THR A 17 10.37 -15.84 6.34
CA THR A 17 9.65 -16.68 5.37
C THR A 17 10.05 -16.33 3.94
N ALA A 18 9.94 -17.30 3.02
CA ALA A 18 9.98 -17.00 1.59
C ALA A 18 8.70 -16.22 1.26
N GLY A 19 8.81 -14.89 1.17
CA GLY A 19 7.66 -14.01 0.98
C GLY A 19 6.88 -14.31 -0.29
N ASP A 20 5.62 -13.89 -0.31
CA ASP A 20 4.74 -14.09 -1.45
C ASP A 20 4.83 -12.88 -2.39
N GLY A 21 5.61 -13.03 -3.45
CA GLY A 21 5.78 -12.00 -4.48
C GLY A 21 4.48 -11.80 -5.27
N GLY A 22 3.90 -10.61 -5.18
CA GLY A 22 2.73 -10.24 -6.00
C GLY A 22 3.06 -10.15 -7.50
N LYS A 23 2.03 -9.96 -8.32
CA LYS A 23 2.14 -9.90 -9.81
C LYS A 23 2.96 -8.72 -10.37
N ALA A 24 3.42 -7.80 -9.51
CA ALA A 24 4.22 -6.63 -9.88
C ALA A 24 3.66 -5.74 -11.02
N VAL A 25 2.34 -5.73 -11.24
CA VAL A 25 1.71 -4.96 -12.33
C VAL A 25 1.85 -3.45 -12.12
N ARG A 26 1.51 -2.96 -10.93
CA ARG A 26 1.59 -1.52 -10.60
C ARG A 26 3.01 -0.96 -10.61
N PRO A 27 4.03 -1.62 -10.01
CA PRO A 27 5.39 -1.12 -10.13
C PRO A 27 5.83 -1.11 -11.60
N ALA A 28 5.59 -2.17 -12.37
CA ALA A 28 5.95 -2.19 -13.79
C ALA A 28 5.33 -1.01 -14.57
N LEU A 29 4.05 -0.69 -14.33
CA LEU A 29 3.39 0.46 -14.95
C LEU A 29 4.03 1.80 -14.57
N ALA A 30 4.47 1.95 -13.32
CA ALA A 30 5.14 3.17 -12.87
C ALA A 30 6.51 3.35 -13.52
N LEU A 31 7.30 2.27 -13.68
CA LEU A 31 8.57 2.31 -14.40
C LEU A 31 8.37 2.64 -15.88
N ILE A 32 7.43 1.96 -16.56
CA ILE A 32 7.10 2.22 -17.97
C ILE A 32 6.62 3.68 -18.15
N SER A 33 5.85 4.22 -17.20
CA SER A 33 5.40 5.62 -17.24
C SER A 33 6.56 6.62 -17.24
N ALA A 34 7.70 6.30 -16.62
CA ALA A 34 8.90 7.13 -16.70
C ALA A 34 9.54 7.04 -18.10
N GLU A 35 9.67 5.83 -18.63
CA GLU A 35 10.26 5.58 -19.95
C GLU A 35 9.51 6.27 -21.10
N VAL A 36 8.18 6.39 -21.00
CA VAL A 36 7.35 7.12 -21.98
C VAL A 36 7.78 8.59 -22.15
N THR A 37 8.42 9.18 -21.14
CA THR A 37 8.93 10.56 -21.20
C THR A 37 10.36 10.66 -21.75
N GLY A 38 11.00 9.53 -22.06
CA GLY A 38 12.42 9.43 -22.41
C GLY A 38 13.37 9.40 -21.20
N ALA A 39 12.83 9.38 -19.97
CA ALA A 39 13.61 9.20 -18.75
C ALA A 39 13.98 7.72 -18.54
N SER A 40 14.97 7.45 -17.68
CA SER A 40 15.30 6.08 -17.29
C SER A 40 14.21 5.50 -16.39
N ALA A 41 14.03 4.17 -16.44
CA ALA A 41 13.02 3.46 -15.66
C ALA A 41 13.17 3.70 -14.14
N GLU A 42 14.40 3.90 -13.66
CA GLU A 42 14.72 4.22 -12.25
C GLU A 42 14.05 5.51 -11.77
N THR A 43 13.78 6.45 -12.68
CA THR A 43 13.04 7.68 -12.38
C THR A 43 11.63 7.38 -11.87
N GLY A 44 11.03 6.26 -12.28
CA GLY A 44 9.71 5.82 -11.85
C GLY A 44 9.68 5.06 -10.51
N VAL A 45 10.85 4.68 -9.96
CA VAL A 45 10.92 3.86 -8.74
C VAL A 45 10.25 4.52 -7.52
N PRO A 46 10.44 5.82 -7.22
CA PRO A 46 9.72 6.45 -6.12
C PRO A 46 8.20 6.38 -6.28
N GLY A 47 7.71 6.54 -7.51
CA GLY A 47 6.30 6.38 -7.85
C GLY A 47 5.80 4.95 -7.65
N ALA A 48 6.59 3.95 -8.08
CA ALA A 48 6.28 2.53 -7.89
C ALA A 48 6.15 2.17 -6.41
N VAL A 49 7.10 2.62 -5.59
CA VAL A 49 7.11 2.37 -4.13
C VAL A 49 5.92 3.05 -3.47
N ALA A 50 5.67 4.32 -3.78
CA ALA A 50 4.55 5.07 -3.20
C ALA A 50 3.18 4.43 -3.53
N VAL A 51 3.00 3.95 -4.76
CA VAL A 51 1.77 3.25 -5.17
C VAL A 51 1.60 1.91 -4.41
N GLU A 52 2.67 1.12 -4.26
CA GLU A 52 2.60 -0.12 -3.49
C GLU A 52 2.35 0.14 -1.99
N LEU A 53 2.92 1.20 -1.42
CA LEU A 53 2.66 1.59 -0.02
C LEU A 53 1.19 1.97 0.19
N VAL A 54 0.62 2.82 -0.68
CA VAL A 54 -0.82 3.16 -0.62
C VAL A 54 -1.69 1.92 -0.79
N HIS A 55 -1.33 1.02 -1.69
CA HIS A 55 -2.08 -0.22 -1.84
C HIS A 55 -2.05 -1.09 -0.57
N ASN A 56 -0.89 -1.23 0.06
CA ASN A 56 -0.78 -2.05 1.27
C ASN A 56 -1.43 -1.38 2.49
N PHE A 57 -1.42 -0.04 2.54
CA PHE A 57 -2.26 0.73 3.46
C PHE A 57 -3.74 0.35 3.31
N SER A 58 -4.27 0.36 2.08
CA SER A 58 -5.69 0.04 1.87
C SER A 58 -5.99 -1.38 2.31
N LEU A 59 -5.18 -2.37 1.90
CA LEU A 59 -5.39 -3.76 2.30
C LEU A 59 -5.43 -3.97 3.82
N LEU A 60 -4.53 -3.31 4.58
CA LEU A 60 -4.50 -3.41 6.04
C LEU A 60 -5.77 -2.89 6.69
N HIS A 61 -6.30 -1.77 6.17
CA HIS A 61 -7.48 -1.13 6.69
C HIS A 61 -8.74 -1.88 6.24
N ASP A 62 -8.83 -2.26 4.96
CA ASP A 62 -9.93 -3.03 4.37
C ASP A 62 -10.10 -4.38 5.09
N ASP A 63 -9.00 -5.13 5.30
CA ASP A 63 -9.03 -6.41 6.04
C ASP A 63 -9.68 -6.28 7.42
N LEU A 64 -9.42 -5.15 8.11
CA LEU A 64 -9.99 -4.87 9.42
C LEU A 64 -11.45 -4.41 9.34
N MET A 65 -11.78 -3.53 8.38
CA MET A 65 -13.13 -2.99 8.21
C MET A 65 -14.11 -4.09 7.80
N ASP A 66 -13.68 -5.00 6.94
CA ASP A 66 -14.49 -6.08 6.37
C ASP A 66 -14.52 -7.33 7.28
N GLY A 67 -13.68 -7.35 8.33
CA GLY A 67 -13.57 -8.49 9.23
C GLY A 67 -12.90 -9.72 8.58
N ASP A 68 -12.13 -9.51 7.50
CA ASP A 68 -11.42 -10.56 6.80
C ASP A 68 -10.30 -11.13 7.67
N GLU A 69 -10.47 -12.37 8.12
CA GLU A 69 -9.47 -13.05 8.94
C GLU A 69 -8.28 -13.57 8.14
N GLN A 70 -8.42 -13.74 6.82
CA GLN A 70 -7.38 -14.33 5.98
C GLN A 70 -7.22 -13.61 4.64
N ARG A 71 -5.96 -13.40 4.25
CA ARG A 71 -5.57 -12.88 2.94
C ARG A 71 -4.48 -13.75 2.34
N ARG A 72 -4.70 -14.23 1.11
CA ARG A 72 -3.77 -15.14 0.39
C ARG A 72 -3.32 -16.34 1.25
N HIS A 73 -4.28 -16.98 1.91
CA HIS A 73 -4.05 -18.14 2.78
C HIS A 73 -3.18 -17.87 4.02
N ARG A 74 -2.95 -16.62 4.40
CA ARG A 74 -2.33 -16.21 5.67
C ARG A 74 -3.34 -15.43 6.51
N ASP A 75 -3.23 -15.56 7.83
CA ASP A 75 -4.00 -14.71 8.74
C ASP A 75 -3.64 -13.22 8.53
N THR A 76 -4.64 -12.35 8.68
CA THR A 76 -4.45 -10.90 8.51
C THR A 76 -3.73 -10.28 9.70
N VAL A 77 -3.18 -9.08 9.51
CA VAL A 77 -2.44 -8.36 10.57
C VAL A 77 -3.33 -8.09 11.78
N TRP A 78 -4.59 -7.71 11.58
CA TRP A 78 -5.48 -7.41 12.70
C TRP A 78 -5.81 -8.66 13.51
N LYS A 79 -5.86 -9.84 12.88
CA LYS A 79 -6.06 -11.13 13.56
C LYS A 79 -4.85 -11.54 14.40
N VAL A 80 -3.63 -11.35 13.87
CA VAL A 80 -2.39 -11.78 14.55
C VAL A 80 -1.89 -10.76 15.57
N HIS A 81 -1.93 -9.47 15.23
CA HIS A 81 -1.32 -8.39 16.01
C HIS A 81 -2.36 -7.39 16.58
N GLY A 82 -3.64 -7.61 16.33
CA GLY A 82 -4.74 -6.79 16.83
C GLY A 82 -5.08 -5.58 15.94
N PRO A 83 -6.31 -5.04 16.08
CA PRO A 83 -6.81 -3.96 15.25
C PRO A 83 -5.98 -2.67 15.37
N ALA A 84 -5.50 -2.36 16.57
CA ALA A 84 -4.69 -1.16 16.79
C ALA A 84 -3.38 -1.16 15.97
N GLN A 85 -2.73 -2.32 15.84
CA GLN A 85 -1.50 -2.44 15.04
C GLN A 85 -1.79 -2.38 13.55
N ALA A 86 -2.90 -2.94 13.08
CA ALA A 86 -3.32 -2.83 11.68
C ALA A 86 -3.54 -1.36 11.27
N ILE A 87 -4.23 -0.59 12.11
CA ILE A 87 -4.47 0.85 11.89
C ILE A 87 -3.13 1.60 11.84
N LEU A 88 -2.29 1.45 12.87
CA LEU A 88 -1.01 2.16 12.99
C LEU A 88 -0.06 1.88 11.83
N VAL A 89 0.04 0.62 11.39
CA VAL A 89 0.90 0.26 10.26
C VAL A 89 0.32 0.79 8.97
N GLY A 90 -1.00 0.71 8.76
CA GLY A 90 -1.64 1.30 7.59
C GLY A 90 -1.36 2.80 7.49
N ASP A 91 -1.57 3.55 8.57
CA ASP A 91 -1.31 4.99 8.62
C ASP A 91 0.17 5.31 8.34
N ALA A 92 1.09 4.51 8.89
CA ALA A 92 2.52 4.67 8.65
C ALA A 92 2.89 4.42 7.18
N LEU A 93 2.32 3.41 6.52
CA LEU A 93 2.56 3.15 5.09
C LEU A 93 2.00 4.29 4.23
N PHE A 94 0.81 4.82 4.56
CA PHE A 94 0.25 5.95 3.84
C PHE A 94 1.10 7.23 4.00
N ALA A 95 1.55 7.53 5.21
CA ALA A 95 2.44 8.67 5.46
C ALA A 95 3.76 8.52 4.68
N LEU A 96 4.40 7.35 4.77
CA LEU A 96 5.65 7.05 4.08
C LEU A 96 5.52 7.14 2.54
N ALA A 97 4.38 6.76 1.98
CA ALA A 97 4.15 6.88 0.54
C ALA A 97 4.24 8.32 0.05
N ASN A 98 3.74 9.27 0.84
CA ASN A 98 3.83 10.69 0.52
C ASN A 98 5.23 11.24 0.78
N GLU A 99 5.87 10.82 1.88
CA GLU A 99 7.25 11.19 2.23
C GLU A 99 8.22 10.87 1.08
N ILE A 100 8.21 9.63 0.58
CA ILE A 100 9.10 9.17 -0.50
C ILE A 100 9.01 10.04 -1.76
N LEU A 101 7.80 10.50 -2.12
CA LEU A 101 7.66 11.40 -3.26
C LEU A 101 8.14 12.81 -2.91
N LEU A 102 7.72 13.36 -1.77
CA LEU A 102 8.01 14.74 -1.39
C LEU A 102 9.49 14.98 -1.07
N GLU A 103 10.22 13.98 -0.58
CA GLU A 103 11.66 14.04 -0.31
C GLU A 103 12.50 14.36 -1.56
N LEU A 104 11.98 14.08 -2.76
CA LEU A 104 12.66 14.44 -4.01
C LEU A 104 12.78 15.96 -4.20
N GLY A 105 11.94 16.77 -3.54
CA GLY A 105 12.06 18.23 -3.53
C GLY A 105 11.80 18.92 -4.88
N THR A 106 11.21 18.22 -5.86
CA THR A 106 10.96 18.76 -7.20
C THR A 106 9.50 19.15 -7.43
N PRO A 107 9.20 20.07 -8.37
CA PRO A 107 7.83 20.34 -8.80
C PRO A 107 7.11 19.09 -9.32
N GLU A 108 7.83 18.18 -9.98
CA GLU A 108 7.35 16.90 -10.50
C GLU A 108 6.85 16.01 -9.37
N ALA A 109 7.62 15.91 -8.28
CA ALA A 109 7.24 15.19 -7.07
C ALA A 109 5.96 15.72 -6.44
N GLY A 110 5.79 17.05 -6.37
CA GLY A 110 4.53 17.65 -5.92
C GLY A 110 3.34 17.26 -6.81
N ARG A 111 3.52 17.22 -8.13
CA ARG A 111 2.49 16.76 -9.08
C ARG A 111 2.20 15.27 -8.94
N ALA A 112 3.22 14.43 -8.74
CA ALA A 112 3.06 12.99 -8.50
C ALA A 112 2.29 12.73 -7.20
N THR A 113 2.64 13.41 -6.12
CA THR A 113 1.94 13.33 -4.81
C THR A 113 0.48 13.74 -4.94
N ARG A 114 0.17 14.79 -5.72
CA ARG A 114 -1.22 15.17 -6.03
C ARG A 114 -1.98 14.06 -6.77
N ARG A 115 -1.33 13.32 -7.67
CA ARG A 115 -1.97 12.18 -8.36
C ARG A 115 -2.21 11.02 -7.40
N LEU A 116 -1.23 10.71 -6.56
CA LEU A 116 -1.33 9.67 -5.54
C LEU A 116 -2.49 9.96 -4.58
N THR A 117 -2.52 11.16 -3.99
CA THR A 117 -3.59 11.57 -3.06
C THR A 117 -4.98 11.57 -3.68
N ARG A 118 -5.11 11.93 -4.97
CA ARG A 118 -6.39 11.78 -5.70
C ARG A 118 -6.80 10.31 -5.83
N ALA A 119 -5.87 9.42 -6.15
CA ALA A 119 -6.14 7.98 -6.24
C ALA A 119 -6.48 7.38 -4.87
N THR A 120 -5.77 7.75 -3.80
CA THR A 120 -6.07 7.32 -2.43
C THR A 120 -7.47 7.77 -2.00
N ARG A 121 -7.86 9.02 -2.30
CA ARG A 121 -9.22 9.49 -2.03
C ARG A 121 -10.27 8.65 -2.75
N ALA A 122 -10.06 8.35 -4.03
CA ALA A 122 -10.99 7.53 -4.80
C ALA A 122 -11.11 6.10 -4.24
N LEU A 123 -10.01 5.52 -3.73
CA LEU A 123 -10.02 4.23 -3.02
C LEU A 123 -10.87 4.30 -1.74
N ILE A 124 -10.65 5.31 -0.89
CA ILE A 124 -11.41 5.52 0.34
C ILE A 124 -12.90 5.74 0.05
N ASP A 125 -13.22 6.56 -0.96
CA ASP A 125 -14.59 6.81 -1.38
C ASP A 125 -15.27 5.52 -1.87
N GLY A 126 -14.52 4.59 -2.49
CA GLY A 126 -14.99 3.26 -2.88
C GLY A 126 -15.32 2.39 -1.67
N GLN A 127 -14.39 2.26 -0.72
CA GLN A 127 -14.61 1.48 0.49
C GLN A 127 -15.79 2.01 1.33
N ALA A 128 -15.94 3.34 1.42
CA ALA A 128 -17.08 3.95 2.10
C ALA A 128 -18.42 3.60 1.44
N GLN A 129 -18.44 3.49 0.11
CA GLN A 129 -19.63 3.03 -0.63
C GLN A 129 -19.91 1.55 -0.34
N ASP A 130 -18.89 0.69 -0.36
CA ASP A 130 -19.04 -0.74 -0.11
C ASP A 130 -19.64 -1.00 1.29
N ILE A 131 -19.08 -0.38 2.34
CA ILE A 131 -19.63 -0.45 3.71
C ILE A 131 -21.09 0.04 3.76
N SER A 132 -21.42 1.12 3.03
CA SER A 132 -22.78 1.66 3.02
C SER A 132 -23.81 0.73 2.38
N TYR A 133 -23.39 -0.11 1.43
CA TYR A 133 -24.26 -1.10 0.79
C TYR A 133 -24.46 -2.35 1.65
N GLU A 134 -23.47 -2.73 2.47
CA GLU A 134 -23.60 -3.86 3.41
C GLU A 134 -24.60 -3.58 4.55
N HIS A 135 -24.80 -2.30 4.90
CA HIS A 135 -25.71 -1.87 5.95
C HIS A 135 -27.16 -1.61 5.46
N ARG A 136 -27.48 -1.92 4.19
CA ARG A 136 -28.83 -1.75 3.60
C ARG A 136 -29.54 -3.08 3.38
#